data_AF-A0A101V826-F1
#
_entry.id   AF-A0A101V826-F1
#
_cell.length_a   1.000
_cell.length_b   1.000
_cell.length_c   1.000
_cell.angle_alpha   90.00
_cell.angle_beta   90.00
_cell.angle_gamma   90.00
#
_symmetry.space_group_name_H-M   'P 1'
#
loop_
_entity.id
_entity.type
_entity.pdbx_description
1 polymer ?
#
loop_
_entity_poly.entity_id
_entity_poly.type
_entity_poly.pdbx_seq_one_letter_code
_entity_poly.pdbx_strand_id
1 'polypeptide(L)'
;MNLQKHLNKITSKINITKEDANRLYLLSKEYDLPSEVLYGIYLIEITYRPTYYRIGEYIVVVFRLILSVLFKVPIKNYTIGKCQIGLGTIISYYGYTNANVYSKEIYNVTLEQAIIIIKCFMWDYNSRVFAWRLRVLFVHYNTNDFRSLVRNIGHAYNGKLVYGLVLEKLIETYLNRTAFNNLTVY
;
A
#
# COMPACT_ATOMS: atom_id res chain seq x y z
N MET A 1 -15.72 -16.77 -8.78
CA MET A 1 -15.58 -15.44 -8.15
C MET A 1 -15.62 -14.37 -9.26
N ASN A 2 -16.43 -13.33 -9.12
CA ASN A 2 -16.81 -12.45 -10.24
C ASN A 2 -15.91 -11.19 -10.33
N LEU A 3 -14.89 -11.22 -11.20
CA LEU A 3 -13.95 -10.11 -11.44
C LEU A 3 -14.65 -8.80 -11.82
N GLN A 4 -15.70 -8.88 -12.64
CA GLN A 4 -16.47 -7.71 -13.10
C GLN A 4 -17.12 -6.98 -11.92
N LYS A 5 -17.58 -7.71 -10.90
CA LYS A 5 -18.14 -7.12 -9.68
C LYS A 5 -17.11 -6.26 -8.93
N HIS A 6 -15.85 -6.70 -8.87
CA HIS A 6 -14.77 -5.95 -8.22
C HIS A 6 -14.44 -4.67 -9.00
N LEU A 7 -14.36 -4.75 -10.33
CA LEU A 7 -14.09 -3.61 -11.20
C LEU A 7 -15.21 -2.57 -11.11
N ASN A 8 -16.47 -2.98 -11.26
CA ASN A 8 -17.63 -2.08 -11.15
C ASN A 8 -17.69 -1.37 -9.78
N LYS A 9 -17.26 -2.05 -8.72
CA LYS A 9 -17.21 -1.45 -7.37
C LYS A 9 -16.12 -0.39 -7.25
N ILE A 10 -14.95 -0.63 -7.84
CA ILE A 10 -13.84 0.34 -7.84
C ILE A 10 -14.23 1.54 -8.70
N THR A 11 -14.68 1.31 -9.93
CA THR A 11 -14.99 2.37 -10.91
C THR A 11 -16.14 3.27 -10.46
N SER A 12 -17.16 2.73 -9.81
CA SER A 12 -18.25 3.53 -9.24
C SER A 12 -17.86 4.35 -8.00
N LYS A 13 -16.66 4.13 -7.46
CA LYS A 13 -16.14 4.81 -6.26
C LYS A 13 -14.80 5.52 -6.49
N ILE A 14 -14.39 5.73 -7.75
CA ILE A 14 -13.20 6.51 -8.07
C ILE A 14 -13.46 7.95 -7.64
N ASN A 15 -12.96 8.32 -6.46
CA ASN A 15 -12.88 9.70 -6.02
C ASN A 15 -11.51 9.88 -5.35
N ILE A 16 -10.51 10.20 -6.18
CA ILE A 16 -9.16 10.52 -5.74
C ILE A 16 -9.07 12.03 -5.60
N THR A 17 -8.56 12.52 -4.48
CA THR A 17 -8.32 13.95 -4.32
C THR A 17 -7.15 14.38 -5.22
N LYS A 18 -7.16 15.62 -5.70
CA LYS A 18 -6.03 16.17 -6.48
C LYS A 18 -4.70 16.05 -5.71
N GLU A 19 -4.74 16.24 -4.40
CA GLU A 19 -3.58 16.10 -3.52
C GLU A 19 -3.01 14.67 -3.51
N ASP A 20 -3.87 13.67 -3.31
CA ASP A 20 -3.46 12.27 -3.36
C ASP A 20 -2.90 11.92 -4.74
N ALA A 21 -3.53 12.47 -5.79
CA ALA A 21 -3.07 12.24 -7.14
C ALA A 21 -1.68 12.82 -7.39
N ASN A 22 -1.47 14.11 -7.13
CA ASN A 22 -0.18 14.75 -7.30
C ASN A 22 0.92 14.03 -6.50
N ARG A 23 0.61 13.62 -5.27
CA ARG A 23 1.55 12.91 -4.41
C ARG A 23 2.02 11.58 -5.00
N LEU A 24 1.10 10.75 -5.50
CA LEU A 24 1.43 9.48 -6.13
C LEU A 24 2.24 9.69 -7.42
N TYR A 25 1.95 10.75 -8.18
CA TYR A 25 2.75 11.11 -9.34
C TYR A 25 4.19 11.50 -8.96
N LEU A 26 4.38 12.33 -7.95
CA LEU A 26 5.72 12.70 -7.48
C LEU A 26 6.52 11.48 -7.00
N LEU A 27 5.87 10.60 -6.23
CA LEU A 27 6.51 9.35 -5.78
C LEU A 27 6.85 8.41 -6.93
N SER A 28 6.04 8.39 -8.00
CA SER A 28 6.35 7.62 -9.20
C SER A 28 7.67 8.06 -9.85
N LYS A 29 7.97 9.36 -9.79
CA LYS A 29 9.24 9.92 -10.26
C LYS A 29 10.38 9.66 -9.28
N GLU A 30 10.15 9.86 -7.97
CA GLU A 30 11.15 9.64 -6.91
C GLU A 30 11.64 8.19 -6.89
N TYR A 31 10.74 7.21 -7.07
CA TYR A 31 11.04 5.78 -6.97
C TYR A 31 11.20 5.08 -8.33
N ASP A 32 11.15 5.80 -9.45
CA ASP A 32 11.21 5.23 -10.79
C ASP A 32 10.19 4.08 -10.97
N LEU A 33 8.92 4.43 -10.81
CA LEU A 33 7.78 3.51 -10.87
C LEU A 33 6.74 3.99 -11.89
N PRO A 34 6.03 3.08 -12.58
CA PRO A 34 4.85 3.45 -13.35
C PRO A 34 3.77 4.01 -12.42
N SER A 35 3.33 5.24 -12.67
CA SER A 35 2.36 5.92 -11.82
C SER A 35 1.03 5.15 -11.77
N GLU A 36 0.64 4.53 -12.88
CA GLU A 36 -0.59 3.75 -13.04
C GLU A 36 -0.66 2.58 -12.04
N VAL A 37 0.49 2.00 -11.68
CA VAL A 37 0.57 0.91 -10.69
C VAL A 37 0.34 1.43 -9.28
N LEU A 38 0.98 2.55 -8.92
CA LEU A 38 0.77 3.23 -7.65
C LEU A 38 -0.71 3.62 -7.48
N TYR A 39 -1.30 4.22 -8.52
CA TYR A 39 -2.71 4.60 -8.55
C TYR A 39 -3.65 3.40 -8.46
N GLY A 40 -3.39 2.36 -9.23
CA GLY A 40 -4.25 1.18 -9.26
C GLY A 40 -4.32 0.51 -7.90
N ILE A 41 -3.17 0.33 -7.23
CA ILE A 41 -3.13 -0.24 -5.89
C ILE A 41 -3.82 0.69 -4.88
N TYR A 42 -3.52 1.98 -4.93
CA TYR A 42 -4.19 2.97 -4.07
C TYR A 42 -5.71 2.91 -4.20
N LEU A 43 -6.24 2.91 -5.42
CA LEU A 43 -7.67 2.86 -5.71
C LEU A 43 -8.33 1.59 -5.17
N ILE A 44 -7.68 0.44 -5.36
CA ILE A 44 -8.19 -0.82 -4.83
C ILE A 44 -8.29 -0.72 -3.31
N GLU A 45 -7.21 -0.35 -2.62
CA GLU A 45 -7.16 -0.34 -1.16
C GLU A 45 -8.19 0.61 -0.54
N ILE A 46 -8.29 1.86 -1.01
CA ILE A 46 -9.28 2.81 -0.45
C ILE A 46 -10.73 2.40 -0.72
N THR A 47 -10.99 1.65 -1.80
CA THR A 47 -12.33 1.15 -2.15
C THR A 47 -12.80 0.05 -1.19
N TYR A 48 -11.89 -0.82 -0.76
CA TYR A 48 -12.19 -1.93 0.15
C TYR A 48 -11.97 -1.57 1.62
N ARG A 49 -11.19 -0.53 1.93
CA ARG A 49 -10.88 -0.04 3.29
C ARG A 49 -11.20 1.46 3.44
N PRO A 50 -12.50 1.81 3.57
CA PRO A 50 -12.90 3.20 3.77
C PRO A 50 -12.41 3.76 5.11
N THR A 51 -12.41 5.09 5.24
CA THR A 51 -11.72 5.83 6.32
C THR A 51 -12.07 5.35 7.74
N TYR A 52 -13.33 5.01 8.01
CA TYR A 52 -13.76 4.60 9.35
C TYR A 52 -13.16 3.25 9.79
N TYR A 53 -12.94 2.31 8.87
CA TYR A 53 -12.20 1.08 9.19
C TYR A 53 -10.76 1.39 9.58
N ARG A 54 -10.12 2.34 8.90
CA ARG A 54 -8.73 2.75 9.19
C ARG A 54 -8.58 3.36 10.57
N ILE A 55 -9.57 4.13 11.04
CA ILE A 55 -9.57 4.68 12.41
C ILE A 55 -9.58 3.54 13.44
N GLY A 56 -10.42 2.52 13.24
CA GLY A 56 -10.45 1.34 14.09
C GLY A 56 -9.12 0.58 14.09
N GLU A 57 -8.51 0.39 12.92
CA GLU A 57 -7.17 -0.21 12.78
C GLU A 57 -6.12 0.59 13.56
N TYR A 58 -6.13 1.92 13.48
CA TYR A 58 -5.19 2.79 14.19
C TYR A 58 -5.33 2.67 15.71
N ILE A 59 -6.55 2.65 16.24
CA ILE A 59 -6.79 2.47 17.67
C ILE A 59 -6.24 1.13 18.14
N VAL A 60 -6.52 0.04 17.41
CA VAL A 60 -6.02 -1.30 17.74
C VAL A 60 -4.49 -1.34 17.70
N VAL A 61 -3.87 -0.74 16.68
CA VAL A 61 -2.41 -0.69 16.55
C VAL A 61 -1.78 0.11 17.67
N VAL A 62 -2.30 1.30 18.00
CA VAL A 62 -1.78 2.12 19.12
C VAL A 62 -1.85 1.35 20.44
N PHE A 63 -2.99 0.73 20.73
CA PHE A 63 -3.14 -0.08 21.94
C PHE A 63 -2.13 -1.24 21.99
N ARG A 64 -1.94 -1.95 20.87
CA ARG A 64 -0.98 -3.05 20.79
C ARG A 64 0.48 -2.59 20.86
N LEU A 65 0.79 -1.41 20.33
CA LEU A 65 2.13 -0.81 20.48
C LEU A 65 2.44 -0.49 21.94
N ILE A 66 1.49 0.10 22.67
CA ILE A 66 1.64 0.36 24.11
C ILE A 66 1.93 -0.93 24.85
N LEU A 67 1.14 -1.99 24.59
CA LEU A 67 1.36 -3.29 25.20
C LEU A 67 2.72 -3.91 24.83
N SER A 68 3.15 -3.77 23.57
CA SER A 68 4.42 -4.29 23.10
C SER A 68 5.61 -3.56 23.71
N VAL A 69 5.53 -2.23 23.89
CA VAL A 69 6.63 -1.44 24.45
C VAL A 69 6.76 -1.70 25.95
N LEU A 70 5.64 -1.65 26.69
CA LEU A 70 5.62 -1.76 28.16
C LEU A 70 5.74 -3.20 28.66
N PHE A 71 5.02 -4.13 28.03
CA PHE A 71 4.88 -5.51 28.52
C PHE A 71 5.53 -6.55 27.60
N LYS A 72 6.25 -6.12 26.54
CA LYS A 72 6.92 -6.99 25.56
C LYS A 72 5.97 -8.00 24.89
N VAL A 73 4.68 -7.67 24.83
CA VAL A 73 3.68 -8.48 24.13
C VAL A 73 3.91 -8.39 22.62
N PRO A 74 4.03 -9.51 21.89
CA PRO A 74 4.18 -9.48 20.44
C PRO A 74 3.00 -8.77 19.76
N ILE A 75 3.29 -7.93 18.77
CA ILE A 75 2.27 -7.28 17.95
C ILE A 75 2.08 -8.06 16.65
N LYS A 76 0.83 -8.32 16.26
CA LYS A 76 0.55 -8.88 14.93
C LYS A 76 1.02 -7.89 13.86
N ASN A 77 1.49 -8.40 12.73
CA ASN A 77 1.92 -7.58 11.60
C ASN A 77 0.70 -7.00 10.86
N TYR A 78 0.03 -6.04 11.50
CA TYR A 78 -1.15 -5.36 10.96
C TYR A 78 -0.79 -4.49 9.76
N THR A 79 -1.77 -4.23 8.91
CA THR A 79 -1.69 -3.25 7.83
C THR A 79 -2.32 -1.94 8.27
N ILE A 80 -1.70 -0.81 7.88
CA ILE A 80 -2.21 0.53 8.21
C ILE A 80 -2.11 1.49 7.02
N GLY A 81 -2.92 2.55 7.05
CA GLY A 81 -2.88 3.63 6.08
C GLY A 81 -3.78 3.41 4.87
N LYS A 82 -3.77 4.38 3.96
CA LYS A 82 -4.58 4.33 2.73
C LYS A 82 -4.17 3.17 1.81
N CYS A 83 -2.88 2.82 1.82
CA CYS A 83 -2.34 1.71 1.03
C CYS A 83 -2.21 0.40 1.83
N GLN A 84 -2.64 0.33 3.10
CA GLN A 84 -2.61 -0.91 3.88
C GLN A 84 -1.20 -1.53 3.97
N ILE A 85 -0.23 -0.75 4.43
CA ILE A 85 1.17 -1.19 4.59
C ILE A 85 1.35 -1.93 5.91
N GLY A 86 1.97 -3.11 5.85
CA GLY A 86 2.32 -3.93 7.02
C GLY A 86 3.30 -3.25 7.97
N LEU A 87 3.12 -3.42 9.29
CA LEU A 87 4.02 -2.89 10.32
C LEU A 87 5.48 -3.35 10.11
N GLY A 88 5.68 -4.60 9.71
CA GLY A 88 7.02 -5.14 9.43
C GLY A 88 7.67 -4.46 8.23
N THR A 89 6.89 -4.12 7.21
CA THR A 89 7.35 -3.32 6.05
C THR A 89 7.79 -1.93 6.47
N ILE A 90 7.03 -1.28 7.37
CA ILE A 90 7.37 0.04 7.90
C ILE A 90 8.69 -0.02 8.67
N ILE A 91 8.82 -0.96 9.60
CA ILE A 91 10.04 -1.13 10.39
C ILE A 91 11.24 -1.40 9.46
N SER A 92 11.09 -2.28 8.47
CA SER A 92 12.13 -2.60 7.48
C SER A 92 12.54 -1.37 6.65
N TYR A 93 11.59 -0.53 6.24
CA TYR A 93 11.88 0.70 5.48
C TYR A 93 12.81 1.66 6.25
N TYR A 94 12.67 1.72 7.57
CA TYR A 94 13.52 2.54 8.44
C TYR A 94 14.82 1.83 8.87
N GLY A 95 15.20 0.73 8.22
CA GLY A 95 16.51 0.07 8.40
C GLY A 95 16.57 -0.96 9.53
N TYR A 96 15.43 -1.29 10.15
CA TYR A 96 15.38 -2.26 11.24
C TYR A 96 15.16 -3.68 10.72
N THR A 97 16.02 -4.60 11.13
CA THR A 97 16.02 -6.01 10.66
C THR A 97 15.25 -6.97 11.57
N ASN A 98 14.83 -6.53 12.75
CA ASN A 98 14.10 -7.37 13.72
C ASN A 98 12.65 -7.64 13.31
N ALA A 99 12.14 -6.99 12.27
CA ALA A 99 10.81 -7.23 11.74
C ALA A 99 10.90 -7.83 10.33
N ASN A 100 10.63 -9.12 10.21
CA ASN A 100 10.48 -9.76 8.91
C ASN A 100 9.14 -9.33 8.30
N VAL A 101 9.16 -8.81 7.07
CA VAL A 101 7.96 -8.37 6.33
C VAL A 101 6.90 -9.48 6.21
N TYR A 102 7.31 -10.74 6.23
CA TYR A 102 6.45 -11.92 6.12
C TYR A 102 6.11 -12.56 7.48
N SER A 103 6.63 -12.05 8.60
CA SER A 103 6.25 -12.59 9.90
C SER A 103 4.80 -12.23 10.25
N LYS A 104 4.12 -13.16 10.92
CA LYS A 104 2.77 -12.92 11.46
C LYS A 104 2.80 -11.96 12.63
N GLU A 105 3.89 -11.97 13.38
CA GLU A 105 4.09 -11.19 14.60
C GLU A 105 5.46 -10.53 14.60
N ILE A 106 5.54 -9.40 15.29
CA ILE A 106 6.75 -8.60 15.47
C ILE A 106 7.05 -8.61 16.97
N TYR A 107 8.23 -9.10 17.30
CA TYR A 107 8.69 -9.23 18.67
C TYR A 107 9.59 -8.04 19.02
N ASN A 108 9.61 -7.68 20.31
CA ASN A 108 10.55 -6.71 20.87
C ASN A 108 10.50 -5.33 20.19
N VAL A 109 9.30 -4.81 19.91
CA VAL A 109 9.13 -3.45 19.36
C VAL A 109 9.69 -2.42 20.35
N THR A 110 10.60 -1.58 19.88
CA THR A 110 11.16 -0.48 20.68
C THR A 110 10.25 0.75 20.67
N LEU A 111 10.45 1.67 21.61
CA LEU A 111 9.70 2.94 21.63
C LEU A 111 9.91 3.73 20.32
N GLU A 112 11.12 3.74 19.80
CA GLU A 112 11.44 4.39 18.53
C GLU A 112 10.66 3.77 17.35
N GLN A 113 10.63 2.44 17.27
CA GLN A 113 9.84 1.72 16.25
C GLN A 113 8.35 2.01 16.38
N ALA A 114 7.83 2.11 17.61
CA ALA A 114 6.44 2.49 17.85
C ALA A 114 6.14 3.91 17.35
N ILE A 115 7.02 4.88 17.62
CA ILE A 115 6.89 6.27 17.12
C ILE A 115 6.89 6.28 15.59
N ILE A 116 7.78 5.52 14.95
CA ILE A 116 7.85 5.40 13.49
C ILE A 116 6.54 4.85 12.91
N ILE A 117 5.97 3.80 13.53
CA ILE A 117 4.68 3.25 13.11
C ILE A 117 3.57 4.29 13.23
N ILE A 118 3.53 5.06 14.33
CA ILE A 118 2.54 6.12 14.53
C ILE A 118 2.70 7.23 13.48
N LYS A 119 3.93 7.64 13.14
CA LYS A 119 4.18 8.60 12.04
C LYS A 119 3.59 8.11 10.72
N CYS A 120 3.64 6.80 10.47
CA CYS A 120 3.06 6.19 9.27
C CYS A 120 1.52 6.17 9.24
N PHE A 121 0.82 6.73 10.24
CA PHE A 121 -0.62 7.00 10.15
C PHE A 121 -0.88 8.20 9.25
N MET A 122 0.07 9.14 9.20
CA MET A 122 0.03 10.26 8.28
C MET A 122 0.30 9.77 6.87
N TRP A 123 -0.47 10.31 5.93
CA TRP A 123 -0.36 9.92 4.53
C TRP A 123 1.03 10.18 3.97
N ASP A 124 1.72 11.23 4.45
CA ASP A 124 3.03 11.61 3.93
C ASP A 124 4.07 10.47 4.07
N TYR A 125 4.18 9.93 5.28
CA TYR A 125 5.08 8.83 5.57
C TYR A 125 4.58 7.52 4.98
N ASN A 126 3.28 7.22 5.09
CA ASN A 126 2.70 5.97 4.59
C ASN A 126 2.93 5.77 3.08
N SER A 127 2.75 6.84 2.29
CA SER A 127 2.91 6.78 0.84
C SER A 127 4.35 6.54 0.41
N ARG A 128 5.34 7.03 1.18
CA ARG A 128 6.77 6.81 0.89
C ARG A 128 7.13 5.34 1.12
N VAL A 129 6.70 4.77 2.25
CA VAL A 129 6.89 3.33 2.52
C VAL A 129 6.19 2.48 1.46
N PHE A 130 4.99 2.89 1.03
CA PHE A 130 4.26 2.26 -0.05
C PHE A 130 5.05 2.26 -1.37
N ALA A 131 5.52 3.42 -1.83
CA ALA A 131 6.29 3.54 -3.06
C ALA A 131 7.60 2.75 -3.00
N TRP A 132 8.32 2.82 -1.89
CA TRP A 132 9.51 2.00 -1.66
C TRP A 132 9.19 0.50 -1.76
N ARG A 133 8.12 0.03 -1.10
CA ARG A 133 7.73 -1.38 -1.15
C ARG A 133 7.40 -1.81 -2.58
N LEU A 134 6.71 -0.97 -3.35
CA LEU A 134 6.46 -1.27 -4.75
C LEU A 134 7.73 -1.32 -5.57
N ARG A 135 8.70 -0.43 -5.33
CA ARG A 135 9.99 -0.49 -6.02
C ARG A 135 10.73 -1.80 -5.74
N VAL A 136 10.72 -2.26 -4.49
CA VAL A 136 11.28 -3.58 -4.13
C VAL A 136 10.60 -4.70 -4.92
N LEU A 137 9.26 -4.69 -5.02
CA LEU A 137 8.52 -5.69 -5.80
C LEU A 137 8.78 -5.60 -7.30
N PHE A 138 8.89 -4.38 -7.83
CA PHE A 138 9.13 -4.11 -9.24
C PHE A 138 10.48 -4.66 -9.69
N VAL A 139 11.53 -4.44 -8.87
CA VAL A 139 12.86 -5.00 -9.11
C VAL A 139 12.85 -6.53 -8.99
N HIS A 140 12.13 -7.08 -8.02
CA HIS A 140 12.09 -8.52 -7.78
C HIS A 140 11.40 -9.31 -8.91
N TYR A 141 10.28 -8.80 -9.44
CA TYR A 141 9.49 -9.49 -10.47
C TYR A 141 9.85 -9.08 -11.89
N ASN A 142 10.94 -8.36 -12.13
CA ASN A 142 11.30 -7.78 -13.42
C ASN A 142 11.03 -8.73 -14.61
N THR A 143 10.03 -8.42 -15.43
CA THR A 143 9.69 -9.16 -16.67
C THR A 143 9.50 -8.19 -17.83
N ASN A 144 9.74 -8.66 -19.06
CA ASN A 144 9.50 -7.88 -20.28
C ASN A 144 8.01 -7.66 -20.59
N ASP A 145 7.10 -8.42 -19.97
CA ASP A 145 5.66 -8.24 -20.13
C ASP A 145 5.09 -7.40 -18.98
N PHE A 146 4.64 -6.18 -19.31
CA PHE A 146 4.05 -5.27 -18.34
C PHE A 146 2.80 -5.87 -17.67
N ARG A 147 1.98 -6.65 -18.38
CA ARG A 147 0.76 -7.24 -17.80
C ARG A 147 1.11 -8.26 -16.72
N SER A 148 2.01 -9.18 -17.05
CA SER A 148 2.50 -10.17 -16.09
C SER A 148 3.21 -9.51 -14.90
N LEU A 149 4.00 -8.47 -15.14
CA LEU A 149 4.65 -7.69 -14.08
C LEU A 149 3.61 -7.09 -13.11
N VAL A 150 2.61 -6.38 -13.63
CA VAL A 150 1.54 -5.77 -12.81
C VAL A 150 0.78 -6.83 -12.03
N ARG A 151 0.42 -7.95 -12.67
CA ARG A 151 -0.31 -9.05 -12.02
C ARG A 151 0.49 -9.65 -10.87
N ASN A 152 1.79 -9.88 -11.07
CA ASN A 152 2.69 -10.41 -10.05
C ASN A 152 2.88 -9.44 -8.89
N ILE A 153 3.05 -8.14 -9.17
CA ILE A 153 3.12 -7.10 -8.15
C ILE A 153 1.83 -7.09 -7.32
N GLY A 154 0.67 -7.06 -7.96
CA GLY A 154 -0.61 -7.06 -7.24
C GLY A 154 -0.83 -8.32 -6.40
N HIS A 155 -0.44 -9.49 -6.92
CA HIS A 155 -0.48 -10.74 -6.16
C HIS A 155 0.44 -10.68 -4.92
N ALA A 156 1.69 -10.25 -5.10
CA ALA A 156 2.66 -10.16 -4.02
C ALA A 156 2.32 -9.08 -2.98
N TYR A 157 1.63 -8.03 -3.39
CA TYR A 157 1.22 -6.93 -2.53
C TYR A 157 0.14 -7.36 -1.54
N ASN A 158 -0.93 -8.00 -2.03
CA ASN A 158 -2.11 -8.34 -1.21
C ASN A 158 -2.17 -9.82 -0.79
N GLY A 159 -1.32 -10.67 -1.38
CA GLY A 159 -1.28 -12.13 -1.13
C GLY A 159 -2.37 -12.92 -1.86
N LYS A 160 -3.06 -12.33 -2.85
CA LYS A 160 -4.14 -12.99 -3.61
C LYS A 160 -4.03 -12.72 -5.11
N LEU A 161 -4.02 -13.78 -5.93
CA LEU A 161 -3.98 -13.67 -7.40
C LEU A 161 -5.10 -12.77 -7.96
N VAL A 162 -6.28 -12.86 -7.35
CA VAL A 162 -7.45 -12.02 -7.64
C VAL A 162 -7.13 -10.53 -7.65
N TYR A 163 -6.33 -10.09 -6.68
CA TYR A 163 -5.93 -8.71 -6.56
C TYR A 163 -5.06 -8.29 -7.74
N GLY A 164 -4.11 -9.16 -8.14
CA GLY A 164 -3.30 -8.98 -9.34
C GLY A 164 -4.13 -8.84 -10.62
N LEU A 165 -5.14 -9.70 -10.80
CA LEU A 165 -6.04 -9.64 -11.96
C LEU A 165 -6.91 -8.36 -11.98
N VAL A 166 -7.37 -7.90 -10.81
CA VAL A 166 -8.10 -6.64 -10.69
C VAL A 166 -7.19 -5.46 -11.05
N LEU A 167 -5.96 -5.45 -10.54
CA LEU A 167 -4.99 -4.38 -10.80
C LEU A 167 -4.63 -4.28 -12.28
N GLU A 168 -4.29 -5.41 -12.91
CA GLU A 168 -4.04 -5.50 -14.34
C GLU A 168 -5.21 -4.91 -15.14
N LYS A 169 -6.43 -5.38 -14.86
CA LYS A 169 -7.59 -4.96 -15.63
C LYS A 169 -7.95 -3.48 -15.40
N LEU A 170 -7.73 -2.98 -14.19
CA LEU A 170 -7.94 -1.57 -13.84
C LEU A 170 -6.98 -0.68 -14.65
N ILE A 171 -5.71 -1.05 -14.74
CA ILE A 171 -4.71 -0.29 -15.51
C ILE A 171 -5.05 -0.30 -17.00
N GLU A 172 -5.34 -1.46 -17.58
CA GLU A 172 -5.67 -1.59 -19.00
C GLU A 172 -6.90 -0.77 -19.41
N THR A 173 -7.93 -0.76 -18.56
CA THR A 173 -9.26 -0.27 -18.95
C THR A 173 -9.45 1.20 -18.56
N TYR A 174 -8.83 1.66 -17.47
CA TYR A 174 -9.17 2.96 -16.86
C TYR A 174 -7.98 3.88 -16.63
N LEU A 175 -6.77 3.35 -16.48
CA LEU A 175 -5.59 4.17 -16.12
C LEU A 175 -4.61 4.34 -17.29
N ASN A 176 -5.01 3.98 -18.52
CA ASN A 176 -4.18 4.13 -19.71
C ASN A 176 -3.64 5.58 -19.82
N ARG A 177 -2.34 5.70 -20.16
CA ARG A 177 -1.51 6.93 -20.08
C ARG A 177 -2.19 8.21 -20.56
N THR A 178 -3.00 8.13 -21.62
CA THR A 178 -3.67 9.29 -22.24
C THR A 178 -4.74 9.92 -21.35
N ALA A 179 -5.46 9.12 -20.55
CA ALA A 179 -6.48 9.63 -19.62
C ALA A 179 -5.85 10.24 -18.35
N PHE A 180 -4.68 9.73 -17.95
CA PHE A 180 -3.99 10.16 -16.74
C PHE A 180 -3.34 11.54 -16.86
N ASN A 181 -2.78 11.86 -18.03
CA ASN A 181 -2.22 13.18 -18.30
C ASN A 181 -3.26 14.30 -18.14
N ASN A 182 -4.55 14.00 -18.28
CA ASN A 182 -5.65 14.96 -18.09
C ASN A 182 -6.05 15.15 -16.61
N LEU A 183 -5.67 14.23 -15.72
CA LEU A 183 -5.92 14.31 -14.26
C LEU A 183 -4.76 14.99 -13.51
N THR A 184 -3.56 15.03 -14.10
CA THR A 184 -2.35 15.65 -13.56
C THR A 184 -2.08 17.06 -14.11
N VAL A 185 -3.12 17.74 -14.60
CA VAL A 185 -2.99 19.05 -15.25
C VAL A 185 -2.89 20.17 -14.19
N TYR A 186 -1.68 20.73 -14.08
CA TYR A 186 -1.19 21.89 -13.29
C TYR A 186 -1.01 21.69 -11.79
#